data_AF-A0AAE9XRL8-F1
#
_entry.id   AF-A0AAE9XRL8-F1
#
_cell.length_a   1.000
_cell.length_b   1.000
_cell.length_c   1.000
_cell.angle_alpha   90.00
_cell.angle_beta   90.00
_cell.angle_gamma   90.00
#
_symmetry.space_group_name_H-M   'P 1'
#
loop_
_entity.id
_entity.type
_entity.pdbx_description
1 polymer ?
#
loop_
_entity_poly.entity_id
_entity_poly.type
_entity_poly.pdbx_seq_one_letter_code
_entity_poly.pdbx_strand_id
1 'polypeptide(L)'
;MLKLTNIADYAVVLMSRLALGGNRLNAQDLSLLTGIPLPTVSKVLHLLSRSGVLVAHRGVAGGYTLARGAEAISIADIIEAVDGPIAVTHCADTETSDCCIDHTCNVRPHWQVINGAVRGALDDVKLSALAAPAGGCSAGHKEA
;
A
#
# COMPACT_ATOMS: atom_id res chain seq x y z
N MET A 1 7.93 -5.42 17.01
CA MET A 1 6.96 -6.17 16.19
C MET A 1 6.76 -5.40 14.90
N LEU A 2 6.88 -6.06 13.75
CA LEU A 2 6.50 -5.49 12.46
C LEU A 2 4.96 -5.41 12.44
N LYS A 3 4.42 -4.19 12.45
CA LYS A 3 2.98 -3.94 12.43
C LYS A 3 2.73 -2.76 11.49
N LEU A 4 1.87 -2.96 10.51
CA LEU A 4 1.41 -1.88 9.63
C LEU A 4 0.52 -0.91 10.42
N THR A 5 0.48 0.34 9.97
CA THR A 5 -0.45 1.29 10.57
C THR A 5 -1.88 0.95 10.17
N ASN A 6 -2.85 1.34 11.00
CA ASN A 6 -4.26 1.22 10.64
C ASN A 6 -4.57 1.98 9.33
N ILE A 7 -3.80 3.02 9.01
CA ILE A 7 -3.97 3.81 7.78
C ILE A 7 -3.58 2.98 6.55
N ALA A 8 -2.49 2.22 6.61
CA ALA A 8 -2.11 1.26 5.57
C ALA A 8 -3.16 0.18 5.35
N ASP A 9 -3.70 -0.40 6.42
CA ASP A 9 -4.76 -1.39 6.32
C ASP A 9 -6.01 -0.83 5.61
N TYR A 10 -6.43 0.39 5.99
CA TYR A 10 -7.53 1.07 5.33
C TYR A 10 -7.24 1.42 3.88
N ALA A 11 -6.00 1.80 3.55
CA ALA A 11 -5.60 2.09 2.18
C ALA A 11 -5.76 0.87 1.27
N VAL A 12 -5.31 -0.31 1.71
CA VAL A 12 -5.45 -1.55 0.94
C VAL A 12 -6.92 -1.89 0.71
N VAL A 13 -7.79 -1.74 1.71
CA VAL A 13 -9.24 -1.98 1.58
C VAL A 13 -9.89 -0.99 0.61
N LEU A 14 -9.52 0.29 0.67
CA LEU A 14 -10.09 1.30 -0.23
C LEU A 14 -9.63 1.08 -1.68
N MET A 15 -8.35 0.76 -1.88
CA MET A 15 -7.78 0.48 -3.19
C MET A 15 -8.41 -0.76 -3.83
N SER A 16 -8.68 -1.83 -3.07
CA SER A 16 -9.33 -3.03 -3.62
C SER A 16 -10.77 -2.75 -4.07
N ARG A 17 -11.51 -1.90 -3.35
CA ARG A 17 -12.84 -1.43 -3.77
C ARG A 17 -12.79 -0.57 -5.03
N LEU A 18 -11.80 0.32 -5.15
CA LEU A 18 -11.59 1.12 -6.36
C LEU A 18 -11.24 0.24 -7.57
N ALA A 19 -10.43 -0.80 -7.38
CA ALA A 19 -10.08 -1.74 -8.45
C ALA A 19 -11.28 -2.57 -8.93
N LEU A 20 -12.18 -2.95 -8.03
CA LEU A 20 -13.44 -3.66 -8.35
C LEU A 20 -14.46 -2.78 -9.09
N GLY A 21 -14.52 -1.50 -8.74
CA GLY A 21 -15.59 -0.61 -9.17
C GLY A 21 -15.56 -0.28 -10.66
N GLY A 22 -14.41 -0.39 -11.33
CA GLY A 22 -14.19 -0.04 -12.75
C GLY A 22 -14.47 1.44 -13.11
N ASN A 23 -15.19 2.14 -12.25
CA ASN A 23 -15.73 3.47 -12.35
C ASN A 23 -15.13 4.36 -11.26
N ARG A 24 -15.26 5.66 -11.45
CA ARG A 24 -14.87 6.67 -10.47
C ARG A 24 -15.75 6.56 -9.21
N LEU A 25 -15.13 6.43 -8.04
CA LEU A 25 -15.82 6.46 -6.74
C LEU A 25 -15.41 7.70 -5.95
N ASN A 26 -16.36 8.33 -5.26
CA ASN A 26 -16.06 9.43 -4.35
C ASN A 26 -15.79 8.91 -2.90
N ALA A 27 -15.38 9.81 -2.01
CA ALA A 27 -15.06 9.45 -0.63
C ALA A 27 -16.29 8.98 0.16
N GLN A 28 -17.48 9.52 -0.14
CA GLN A 28 -18.74 9.10 0.47
C GLN A 28 -19.10 7.67 0.07
N ASP A 29 -19.02 7.33 -1.22
CA ASP A 29 -19.28 5.98 -1.73
C ASP A 29 -18.36 4.98 -1.06
N LEU A 30 -17.06 5.28 -1.00
CA LEU A 30 -16.06 4.41 -0.38
C LEU A 30 -16.29 4.25 1.12
N SER A 31 -16.66 5.33 1.82
CA SER A 31 -17.00 5.26 3.25
C SER A 31 -18.22 4.35 3.49
N LEU A 32 -19.26 4.46 2.65
CA LEU A 32 -20.43 3.59 2.72
C LEU A 32 -20.11 2.12 2.39
N LEU A 33 -19.31 1.87 1.36
CA LEU A 33 -18.95 0.51 0.92
C LEU A 33 -18.03 -0.25 1.89
N THR A 34 -17.22 0.49 2.65
CA THR A 34 -16.20 -0.10 3.54
C THR A 34 -16.55 0.00 5.02
N GLY A 35 -17.47 0.90 5.39
CA GLY A 35 -17.75 1.23 6.79
C GLY A 35 -16.66 2.09 7.46
N ILE A 36 -15.62 2.49 6.72
CA ILE A 36 -14.54 3.33 7.25
C ILE A 36 -15.07 4.77 7.38
N PRO A 37 -14.85 5.46 8.52
CA PRO A 37 -15.32 6.84 8.70
C PRO A 37 -14.82 7.78 7.60
N LEU A 38 -15.73 8.62 7.07
CA LEU A 38 -15.44 9.56 5.99
C LEU A 38 -14.18 10.43 6.19
N PRO A 39 -13.86 10.94 7.40
CA PRO A 39 -12.63 11.69 7.63
C PRO A 39 -11.37 10.85 7.37
N THR A 40 -11.39 9.58 7.78
CA THR A 40 -10.29 8.63 7.56
C THR A 40 -10.17 8.29 6.09
N VAL A 41 -11.27 8.00 5.41
CA VAL A 41 -11.28 7.75 3.95
C VAL A 41 -10.70 8.95 3.20
N SER A 42 -11.14 10.16 3.52
CA SER A 42 -10.66 11.38 2.88
C SER A 42 -9.17 11.59 3.09
N LYS A 43 -8.67 11.34 4.33
CA LYS A 43 -7.24 11.41 4.64
C LYS A 43 -6.44 10.40 3.82
N VAL A 44 -6.88 9.15 3.76
CA VAL A 44 -6.19 8.08 3.02
C VAL A 44 -6.17 8.37 1.53
N LEU A 45 -7.31 8.75 0.93
CA LEU A 45 -7.39 9.11 -0.50
C LEU A 45 -6.51 10.31 -0.85
N HIS A 46 -6.38 11.28 0.06
CA HIS A 46 -5.47 12.40 -0.14
C HIS A 46 -4.01 11.96 -0.18
N LEU A 47 -3.58 11.08 0.75
CA LEU A 47 -2.21 10.53 0.75
C LEU A 47 -1.92 9.75 -0.54
N LEU A 48 -2.82 8.84 -0.93
CA LEU A 48 -2.72 8.02 -2.13
C LEU A 48 -2.74 8.85 -3.43
N SER A 49 -3.49 9.94 -3.46
CA SER A 49 -3.49 10.85 -4.61
C SER A 49 -2.20 11.67 -4.69
N ARG A 50 -1.65 12.08 -3.54
CA ARG A 50 -0.40 12.84 -3.49
C ARG A 50 0.80 12.00 -3.90
N SER A 51 0.80 10.70 -3.64
CA SER A 51 1.83 9.77 -4.10
C SER A 51 1.72 9.39 -5.58
N GLY A 52 0.62 9.78 -6.24
CA GLY A 52 0.38 9.46 -7.65
C GLY A 52 -0.17 8.05 -7.91
N VAL A 53 -0.56 7.30 -6.86
CA VAL A 53 -1.21 5.99 -7.01
C VAL A 53 -2.68 6.15 -7.40
N LEU A 54 -3.30 7.28 -7.03
CA LEU A 54 -4.65 7.67 -7.44
C LEU A 54 -4.66 8.98 -8.21
N VAL A 55 -5.64 9.12 -9.10
CA VAL A 55 -5.98 10.38 -9.77
C VAL A 55 -7.28 10.92 -9.18
N ALA A 56 -7.22 12.13 -8.64
CA ALA A 56 -8.38 12.86 -8.14
C ALA A 56 -9.02 13.70 -9.26
N HIS A 57 -10.32 13.53 -9.45
CA HIS A 57 -11.14 14.27 -10.40
C HIS A 57 -12.03 15.27 -9.66
N ARG A 58 -12.02 16.53 -10.07
CA ARG A 58 -12.82 17.61 -9.44
C ARG A 58 -14.19 17.74 -10.13
N GLY A 59 -15.14 18.34 -9.42
CA GLY A 59 -16.49 18.66 -9.91
C GLY A 59 -17.61 17.84 -9.27
N VAL A 60 -18.85 18.06 -9.72
CA VAL A 60 -20.08 17.45 -9.16
C VAL A 60 -20.11 15.92 -9.31
N ALA A 61 -19.46 15.39 -10.36
CA ALA A 61 -19.21 13.96 -10.58
C ALA A 61 -17.73 13.59 -10.36
N GLY A 62 -17.08 14.30 -9.43
CA GLY A 62 -15.69 14.07 -9.04
C GLY A 62 -15.51 12.75 -8.27
N GLY A 63 -14.27 12.46 -7.89
CA GLY A 63 -13.91 11.22 -7.20
C GLY A 63 -12.52 10.74 -7.58
N TYR A 64 -12.23 9.48 -7.32
CA TYR A 64 -10.91 8.89 -7.47
C TYR A 64 -10.94 7.73 -8.46
N THR A 65 -9.86 7.61 -9.23
CA THR A 65 -9.57 6.47 -10.10
C THR A 65 -8.14 6.00 -9.86
N LEU A 66 -7.85 4.73 -10.14
CA LEU A 66 -6.46 4.25 -10.17
C LEU A 66 -5.65 5.05 -11.20
N ALA A 67 -4.40 5.39 -10.87
CA ALA A 67 -3.52 6.09 -11.80
C ALA A 67 -2.97 5.19 -12.91
N ARG A 68 -2.95 3.87 -12.66
CA ARG A 68 -2.50 2.81 -13.57
C ARG A 68 -3.33 1.55 -13.36
N GLY A 69 -3.18 0.56 -14.23
CA GLY A 69 -3.88 -0.73 -14.11
C GLY A 69 -3.60 -1.41 -12.76
N ALA A 70 -4.56 -2.18 -12.25
CA ALA A 70 -4.46 -2.83 -10.93
C ALA A 70 -3.33 -3.88 -10.87
N GLU A 71 -2.94 -4.44 -12.02
CA GLU A 71 -1.79 -5.32 -12.20
C GLU A 71 -0.44 -4.61 -12.03
N ALA A 72 -0.41 -3.28 -12.17
CA ALA A 72 0.78 -2.46 -12.05
C ALA A 72 0.92 -1.78 -10.68
N ILE A 73 -0.05 -1.98 -9.76
CA ILE A 73 -0.01 -1.44 -8.40
C ILE A 73 0.19 -2.60 -7.43
N SER A 74 1.22 -2.54 -6.60
CA SER A 74 1.48 -3.54 -5.55
C SER A 74 0.99 -3.09 -4.18
N ILE A 75 0.94 -4.01 -3.21
CA ILE A 75 0.73 -3.66 -1.80
C ILE A 75 1.86 -2.73 -1.32
N ALA A 76 3.10 -2.98 -1.75
CA ALA A 76 4.22 -2.11 -1.39
C ALA A 76 3.99 -0.66 -1.83
N ASP A 77 3.52 -0.42 -3.07
CA ASP A 77 3.17 0.93 -3.54
C ASP A 77 2.13 1.62 -2.63
N ILE A 78 1.11 0.87 -2.20
CA ILE A 78 0.01 1.38 -1.39
C ILE A 78 0.48 1.73 0.02
N ILE A 79 1.29 0.86 0.63
CA ILE A 79 1.86 1.09 1.97
C ILE A 79 2.82 2.29 1.91
N GLU A 80 3.72 2.32 0.93
CA GLU A 80 4.70 3.40 0.81
C GLU A 80 4.05 4.76 0.54
N ALA A 81 2.92 4.77 -0.17
CA ALA A 81 2.13 5.98 -0.39
C ALA A 81 1.55 6.60 0.90
N VAL A 82 1.28 5.81 1.94
CA VAL A 82 0.62 6.30 3.16
C VAL A 82 1.54 6.37 4.37
N ASP A 83 2.44 5.41 4.53
CA ASP A 83 3.36 5.30 5.68
C ASP A 83 4.79 5.75 5.34
N GLY A 84 5.13 5.90 4.05
CA GLY A 84 6.50 6.16 3.61
C GLY A 84 7.30 4.86 3.39
N PRO A 85 8.62 4.95 3.16
CA PRO A 85 9.45 3.80 2.79
C PRO A 85 9.29 2.61 3.74
N ILE A 86 9.13 1.40 3.20
CA ILE A 86 9.04 0.18 4.02
C ILE A 86 10.42 -0.11 4.61
N ALA A 87 10.54 0.08 5.93
CA ALA A 87 11.75 -0.18 6.70
C ALA A 87 11.44 -1.01 7.95
N VAL A 88 11.94 -2.25 8.02
CA VAL A 88 11.78 -3.15 9.18
C VAL A 88 12.49 -2.59 10.42
N THR A 89 13.59 -1.86 10.20
CA THR A 89 14.35 -1.17 11.24
C THR A 89 14.79 0.20 10.74
N HIS A 90 15.05 1.14 11.65
CA HIS A 90 15.51 2.47 11.28
C HIS A 90 16.81 2.44 10.47
N CYS A 91 17.72 1.51 10.76
CA CYS A 91 18.98 1.36 10.01
C CYS A 91 18.83 0.68 8.64
N ALA A 92 17.68 0.03 8.38
CA ALA A 92 17.34 -0.52 7.07
C ALA A 92 16.73 0.53 6.13
N ASP A 93 16.26 1.66 6.66
CA ASP A 93 15.90 2.81 5.86
C ASP A 93 17.18 3.40 5.24
N THR A 94 17.19 3.55 3.91
CA THR A 94 18.35 4.08 3.19
C THR A 94 18.26 5.59 2.97
N GLU A 95 17.09 6.19 3.16
CA GLU A 95 16.86 7.63 2.96
C GLU A 95 16.98 8.41 4.27
N THR A 96 16.60 7.81 5.41
CA THR A 96 16.50 8.54 6.70
C THR A 96 17.39 8.02 7.83
N SER A 97 18.22 7.00 7.59
CA SER A 97 19.07 6.41 8.64
C SER A 97 20.21 7.33 9.05
N ASP A 98 20.01 8.15 10.08
CA ASP A 98 21.07 8.87 10.79
C ASP A 98 21.52 8.05 12.01
N CYS A 99 22.31 6.99 11.73
CA CYS A 99 22.76 6.06 12.76
C CYS A 99 24.17 6.40 13.23
N CYS A 100 24.33 6.73 14.51
CA CYS A 100 25.62 7.11 15.11
C CYS A 100 26.69 6.01 15.11
N ILE A 101 26.33 4.76 14.82
CA ILE A 101 27.22 3.60 14.77
C ILE A 101 27.37 3.01 13.34
N ASP A 102 26.94 3.76 12.32
CA ASP A 102 26.80 3.25 10.95
C ASP A 102 28.08 2.60 10.40
N HIS A 103 29.23 3.25 10.58
CA HIS A 103 30.51 2.79 10.03
C HIS A 103 31.11 1.55 10.72
N THR A 104 30.59 1.17 11.89
CA THR A 104 31.09 0.02 12.67
C THR A 104 30.04 -1.07 12.88
N CYS A 105 28.82 -0.85 12.39
CA CYS A 105 27.71 -1.77 12.58
C CYS A 105 27.71 -2.89 11.53
N ASN A 106 28.24 -4.06 11.92
CA ASN A 106 28.21 -5.25 11.08
C ASN A 106 26.79 -5.83 10.85
N VAL A 107 25.79 -5.38 11.62
CA VAL A 107 24.42 -5.91 11.56
C VAL A 107 23.58 -5.22 10.48
N ARG A 108 23.91 -3.97 10.09
CA ARG A 108 23.13 -3.18 9.14
C ARG A 108 22.95 -3.87 7.77
N PRO A 109 23.99 -4.43 7.12
CA PRO A 109 23.82 -5.10 5.84
C PRO A 109 22.84 -6.29 5.92
N HIS A 110 22.83 -7.01 7.04
CA HIS A 110 21.88 -8.11 7.25
C HIS A 110 20.43 -7.60 7.35
N TRP A 111 20.21 -6.47 8.02
CA TRP A 111 18.89 -5.84 8.06
C TRP A 111 18.43 -5.32 6.70
N GLN A 112 19.34 -4.83 5.86
CA GLN A 112 19.01 -4.44 4.48
C GLN A 112 18.54 -5.63 3.64
N VAL A 113 19.18 -6.79 3.77
CA VAL A 113 18.74 -8.04 3.10
C VAL A 113 17.34 -8.43 3.55
N ILE A 114 17.08 -8.42 4.86
CA ILE A 114 15.75 -8.74 5.42
C ILE A 114 14.71 -7.74 4.92
N ASN A 115 15.03 -6.44 4.91
CA ASN A 115 14.12 -5.40 4.43
C ASN A 115 13.79 -5.57 2.95
N GLY A 116 14.80 -5.90 2.13
CA GLY A 116 14.62 -6.21 0.72
C GLY A 116 13.70 -7.41 0.51
N ALA A 117 13.83 -8.47 1.30
CA ALA A 117 12.95 -9.64 1.23
C ALA A 117 11.50 -9.30 1.61
N VAL A 118 11.30 -8.52 2.69
CA VAL A 118 9.95 -8.09 3.12
C VAL A 118 9.31 -7.18 2.07
N ARG A 119 10.03 -6.17 1.59
CA ARG A 119 9.54 -5.27 0.54
C ARG A 119 9.23 -6.03 -0.74
N GLY A 120 10.10 -6.96 -1.16
CA GLY A 120 9.89 -7.79 -2.34
C GLY A 120 8.62 -8.62 -2.25
N ALA A 121 8.40 -9.28 -1.11
CA ALA A 121 7.16 -10.04 -0.88
C ALA A 121 5.90 -9.17 -0.94
N LEU A 122 5.96 -7.92 -0.46
CA LEU A 122 4.85 -6.96 -0.57
C LEU A 122 4.68 -6.42 -2.00
N ASP A 123 5.77 -6.32 -2.76
CA ASP A 123 5.71 -5.87 -4.16
C ASP A 123 5.11 -6.93 -5.09
N ASP A 124 5.37 -8.21 -4.82
CA ASP A 124 4.85 -9.33 -5.62
C ASP A 124 3.32 -9.43 -5.57
N VAL A 125 2.68 -8.94 -4.50
CA VAL A 125 1.22 -8.94 -4.38
C VAL A 125 0.64 -7.72 -5.07
N LYS A 126 0.07 -7.94 -6.26
CA LYS A 126 -0.60 -6.89 -7.05
C LYS A 126 -2.04 -6.64 -6.60
N LEU A 127 -2.51 -5.41 -6.77
CA LEU A 127 -3.85 -4.96 -6.40
C LEU A 127 -4.94 -5.76 -7.14
N SER A 128 -4.66 -6.18 -8.38
CA SER A 128 -5.57 -7.05 -9.15
C SER A 128 -5.89 -8.36 -8.42
N ALA A 129 -4.93 -8.95 -7.71
CA ALA A 129 -5.14 -10.17 -6.93
C ALA A 129 -6.04 -9.94 -5.71
N LEU A 130 -6.00 -8.73 -5.13
CA LEU A 130 -6.84 -8.33 -3.99
C LEU A 130 -8.26 -7.92 -4.40
N ALA A 131 -8.42 -7.52 -5.66
CA ALA A 131 -9.69 -7.13 -6.25
C ALA A 131 -10.51 -8.35 -6.72
N ALA A 132 -9.91 -9.56 -6.79
CA ALA A 132 -10.68 -10.75 -7.09
C ALA A 132 -11.62 -11.09 -5.90
N PRO A 133 -12.89 -11.48 -6.14
CA PRO A 133 -13.69 -12.09 -5.08
C PRO A 133 -12.91 -13.27 -4.53
N ALA A 134 -12.93 -13.48 -3.20
CA ALA A 134 -12.17 -14.52 -2.50
C ALA A 134 -12.54 -15.93 -3.01
N GLY A 135 -12.04 -16.29 -4.18
CA GLY A 135 -12.22 -17.55 -4.85
C GLY A 135 -11.11 -18.48 -4.38
N GLY A 136 -11.23 -18.98 -3.15
CA GLY A 136 -10.43 -20.08 -2.62
C GLY A 136 -8.96 -19.75 -2.40
N CYS A 137 -8.49 -20.01 -1.19
CA CYS A 137 -7.06 -20.18 -0.94
C CYS A 137 -6.56 -21.34 -1.83
N SER A 138 -5.99 -21.06 -3.01
CA SER A 138 -5.24 -22.06 -3.76
C SER A 138 -3.88 -22.19 -3.10
N ALA A 139 -3.79 -23.11 -2.13
CA ALA A 139 -2.52 -23.73 -1.78
C ALA A 139 -1.87 -24.25 -3.08
N GLY A 140 -0.76 -23.65 -3.48
CA GLY A 140 -0.14 -23.98 -4.76
C GLY A 140 0.99 -23.05 -5.16
N HIS A 141 2.05 -22.98 -4.35
CA HIS A 141 3.38 -22.78 -4.93
C HIS A 141 4.19 -24.05 -4.72
N LYS A 142 4.51 -24.66 -5.86
CA LYS A 142 5.27 -25.89 -6.03
C LYS A 142 6.66 -25.76 -5.43
N GLU A 143 7.07 -26.77 -4.67
CA GLU A 143 8.46 -27.20 -4.60
C GLU A 143 8.94 -27.61 -5.99
N ALA A 144 10.07 -27.05 -6.42
CA ALA A 144 10.98 -27.61 -7.40
C ALA A 144 12.39 -27.11 -7.08
#